data_AF-A0A2S6HF57-F1
#
_entry.id   AF-A0A2S6HF57-F1
#
_cell.length_a   1.000
_cell.length_b   1.000
_cell.length_c   1.000
_cell.angle_alpha   90.00
_cell.angle_beta   90.00
_cell.angle_gamma   90.00
#
_symmetry.space_group_name_H-M   'P 1'
#
loop_
_entity.id
_entity.type
_entity.pdbx_description
1 polymer ?
#
loop_
_entity_poly.entity_id
_entity_poly.type
_entity_poly.pdbx_seq_one_letter_code
_entity_poly.pdbx_strand_id
1 'polypeptide(L)'
;MPLRVLCTSTENAIKELISFTKEPVFLDGITALEYAEYLYGAVFVACQAYAVGVVSDINDIRASAGKEKVSKLSLYKQSPAVNSGTSSIEFINALANYFKHNEEWSAWPENETTKALKYFGLTESTEFPLKSGAEILTGHDSELRLVCEILEDWRFGLIEKCHQNA
;
A
#
# COMPACT_ATOMS: atom_id res chain seq x y z
N MET A 1 1.00 15.38 -4.06
CA MET A 1 2.40 15.83 -4.33
C MET A 1 3.43 15.16 -3.40
N PRO A 2 3.28 15.12 -2.05
CA PRO A 2 4.31 14.50 -1.19
C PRO A 2 4.50 12.99 -1.41
N LEU A 3 3.40 12.25 -1.63
CA LEU A 3 3.46 10.79 -1.79
C LEU A 3 4.20 10.36 -3.07
N ARG A 4 3.94 11.01 -4.22
CA ARG A 4 4.64 10.73 -5.49
C ARG A 4 6.15 10.94 -5.39
N VAL A 5 6.59 11.99 -4.68
CA VAL A 5 8.01 12.25 -4.44
C VAL A 5 8.63 11.12 -3.63
N LEU A 6 7.97 10.70 -2.54
CA LEU A 6 8.42 9.57 -1.73
C LEU A 6 8.49 8.26 -2.53
N CYS A 7 7.41 7.90 -3.25
CA CYS A 7 7.37 6.71 -4.12
C CYS A 7 8.59 6.71 -5.07
N THR A 8 8.87 7.84 -5.73
CA THR A 8 9.97 7.97 -6.69
C THR A 8 11.34 7.89 -6.03
N SER A 9 11.55 8.59 -4.91
CA SER A 9 12.84 8.57 -4.21
C SER A 9 13.16 7.18 -3.65
N THR A 10 12.15 6.48 -3.12
CA THR A 10 12.31 5.12 -2.61
C THR A 10 12.62 4.14 -3.74
N GLU A 11 11.93 4.25 -4.87
CA GLU A 11 12.19 3.41 -6.04
C GLU A 11 13.64 3.57 -6.54
N ASN A 12 14.13 4.81 -6.60
CA ASN A 12 15.52 5.08 -6.97
C ASN A 12 16.50 4.49 -5.96
N ALA A 13 16.23 4.60 -4.65
CA ALA A 13 17.06 4.00 -3.60
C ALA A 13 17.09 2.46 -3.69
N ILE A 14 15.96 1.81 -3.98
CA ILE A 14 15.89 0.36 -4.20
C ILE A 14 16.71 -0.03 -5.43
N LYS A 15 16.60 0.71 -6.53
CA LYS A 15 17.40 0.48 -7.75
C LYS A 15 18.90 0.61 -7.49
N GLU A 16 19.30 1.59 -6.68
CA GLU A 16 20.69 1.79 -6.25
C GLU A 16 21.18 0.63 -5.38
N LEU A 17 20.40 0.20 -4.38
CA LEU A 17 20.72 -0.98 -3.56
C LEU A 17 20.93 -2.24 -4.39
N ILE A 18 20.03 -2.51 -5.35
CA ILE A 18 20.16 -3.65 -6.26
C ILE A 18 21.42 -3.49 -7.12
N SER A 19 21.80 -2.28 -7.51
CA SER A 19 23.02 -2.07 -8.30
C SER A 19 24.30 -2.47 -7.57
N PHE A 20 24.35 -2.29 -6.24
CA PHE A 20 25.49 -2.69 -5.42
C PHE A 20 25.70 -4.21 -5.37
N THR A 21 24.66 -5.00 -5.62
CA THR A 21 24.78 -6.47 -5.69
C THR A 21 25.65 -6.97 -6.85
N LYS A 22 25.91 -6.11 -7.85
CA LYS A 22 26.83 -6.40 -8.95
C LYS A 22 28.30 -6.38 -8.53
N GLU A 23 28.60 -5.83 -7.36
CA GLU A 23 29.92 -5.81 -6.73
C GLU A 23 29.86 -6.63 -5.43
N PRO A 24 29.99 -7.98 -5.50
CA PRO A 24 29.66 -8.90 -4.41
C PRO A 24 30.53 -8.78 -3.15
N VAL A 25 31.53 -7.90 -3.15
CA VAL A 25 32.34 -7.57 -1.97
C VAL A 25 31.59 -6.61 -1.02
N PHE A 26 30.61 -5.87 -1.53
CA PHE A 26 29.93 -4.81 -0.78
C PHE A 26 28.59 -5.25 -0.20
N LEU A 27 27.76 -5.94 -0.99
CA LEU A 27 26.40 -6.33 -0.60
C LEU A 27 25.95 -7.55 -1.40
N ASP A 28 25.48 -8.61 -0.74
CA ASP A 28 24.85 -9.73 -1.44
C ASP A 28 23.38 -9.44 -1.75
N GLY A 29 22.81 -10.21 -2.69
CA GLY A 29 21.44 -10.01 -3.16
C GLY A 29 20.38 -10.20 -2.09
N ILE A 30 20.60 -11.07 -1.10
CA ILE A 30 19.62 -11.31 -0.04
C ILE A 30 19.59 -10.10 0.89
N THR A 31 20.75 -9.64 1.36
CA THR A 31 20.82 -8.43 2.21
C THR A 31 20.28 -7.18 1.50
N ALA A 32 20.49 -7.06 0.18
CA ALA A 32 19.88 -5.98 -0.58
C ALA A 32 18.34 -6.03 -0.58
N LEU A 33 17.75 -7.23 -0.66
CA LEU A 33 16.30 -7.43 -0.59
C LEU A 33 15.75 -7.18 0.82
N GLU A 34 16.49 -7.59 1.86
CA GLU A 34 16.15 -7.26 3.25
C GLU A 34 16.05 -5.73 3.45
N TYR A 35 17.01 -4.96 2.94
CA TYR A 35 16.94 -3.50 2.99
C TYR A 35 15.82 -2.92 2.12
N ALA A 36 15.56 -3.53 0.95
CA ALA A 36 14.45 -3.12 0.11
C ALA A 36 13.09 -3.31 0.81
N GLU A 37 12.89 -4.37 1.62
CA GLU A 37 11.65 -4.57 2.38
C GLU A 37 11.34 -3.39 3.31
N TYR A 38 12.34 -2.85 4.02
CA TYR A 38 12.14 -1.66 4.86
C TYR A 38 11.73 -0.43 4.04
N LEU A 39 12.30 -0.26 2.85
CA LEU A 39 11.97 0.82 1.93
C LEU A 39 10.53 0.69 1.38
N TYR A 40 10.14 -0.52 0.97
CA TYR A 40 8.75 -0.84 0.61
C TYR A 40 7.79 -0.56 1.79
N GLY A 41 8.13 -1.02 2.98
CA GLY A 41 7.35 -0.83 4.20
C GLY A 41 7.09 0.64 4.52
N ALA A 42 8.12 1.47 4.45
CA ALA A 42 8.01 2.91 4.65
C ALA A 42 7.04 3.56 3.65
N VAL A 43 7.07 3.14 2.37
CA VAL A 43 6.14 3.62 1.35
C VAL A 43 4.71 3.19 1.66
N PHE A 44 4.48 1.93 2.04
CA PHE A 44 3.14 1.49 2.40
C PHE A 44 2.57 2.22 3.63
N VAL A 45 3.40 2.56 4.62
CA VAL A 45 2.97 3.39 5.75
C VAL A 45 2.56 4.79 5.29
N ALA A 46 3.33 5.41 4.39
CA ALA A 46 2.97 6.71 3.82
C ALA A 46 1.69 6.64 2.96
N CYS A 47 1.51 5.57 2.19
CA CYS A 47 0.29 5.28 1.45
C CYS A 47 -0.92 5.11 2.38
N GLN A 48 -0.75 4.40 3.51
CA GLN A 48 -1.80 4.28 4.53
C GLN A 48 -2.16 5.64 5.13
N ALA A 49 -1.18 6.48 5.44
CA ALA A 49 -1.41 7.84 5.95
C ALA A 49 -2.15 8.71 4.92
N TYR A 50 -1.79 8.62 3.65
CA TYR A 50 -2.50 9.27 2.55
C TYR A 50 -3.96 8.81 2.49
N ALA A 51 -4.21 7.50 2.54
CA ALA A 51 -5.57 6.95 2.50
C ALA A 51 -6.44 7.42 3.68
N VAL A 52 -5.85 7.52 4.87
CA VAL A 52 -6.53 8.11 6.05
C VAL A 52 -6.88 9.58 5.81
N GLY A 53 -5.97 10.36 5.21
CA GLY A 53 -6.22 11.74 4.81
C GLY A 53 -7.40 11.85 3.84
N VAL A 54 -7.45 10.99 2.82
CA VAL A 54 -8.57 10.93 1.87
C VAL A 54 -9.90 10.65 2.58
N VAL A 55 -9.93 9.73 3.54
CA VAL A 55 -11.14 9.45 4.33
C VAL A 55 -11.61 10.68 5.10
N SER A 56 -10.68 11.49 5.63
CA SER A 56 -11.01 12.77 6.26
C SER A 56 -11.62 13.73 5.25
N ASP A 57 -10.91 13.98 4.14
CA ASP A 57 -11.34 14.91 3.09
C ASP A 57 -12.75 14.57 2.58
N ILE A 58 -13.03 13.29 2.30
CA ILE A 58 -14.33 12.82 1.83
C ILE A 58 -15.42 13.04 2.88
N ASN A 59 -15.12 12.80 4.16
CA ASN A 59 -16.10 13.03 5.22
C ASN A 59 -16.38 14.52 5.45
N ASP A 60 -15.39 15.39 5.23
CA ASP A 60 -15.59 16.84 5.30
C ASP A 60 -16.46 17.33 4.13
N ILE A 61 -16.19 16.88 2.90
CA ILE A 61 -17.04 17.16 1.73
C ILE A 61 -18.49 16.71 1.97
N ARG A 62 -18.68 15.49 2.51
CA ARG A 62 -20.01 14.96 2.83
C ARG A 62 -20.71 15.79 3.91
N ALA A 63 -20.00 16.19 4.95
CA ALA A 63 -20.54 17.01 6.02
C ALA A 63 -21.00 18.39 5.50
N SER A 64 -20.21 19.02 4.61
CA SER A 64 -20.61 20.27 3.95
C SER A 64 -21.87 20.12 3.08
N ALA A 65 -22.15 18.91 2.59
CA ALA A 65 -23.38 18.57 1.85
C ALA A 65 -24.51 18.04 2.75
N GLY A 66 -24.38 18.12 4.09
CA GLY A 66 -25.41 17.66 5.04
C GLY A 66 -25.55 16.13 5.14
N LYS A 67 -24.56 15.36 4.68
CA LYS A 67 -24.59 13.89 4.70
C LYS A 67 -23.82 13.33 5.89
N GLU A 68 -24.25 12.16 6.37
CA GLU A 68 -23.56 11.43 7.43
C GLU A 68 -22.15 10.99 7.01
N LYS A 69 -21.25 10.88 7.99
CA LYS A 69 -19.90 10.37 7.79
C LYS A 69 -19.93 8.89 7.40
N VAL A 70 -19.00 8.49 6.54
CA VAL A 70 -18.80 7.10 6.12
C VAL A 70 -17.56 6.56 6.81
N SER A 71 -17.63 5.31 7.24
CA SER A 71 -16.51 4.63 7.90
C SER A 71 -15.35 4.39 6.94
N LYS A 72 -14.13 4.40 7.48
CA LYS A 72 -12.89 4.08 6.75
C LYS A 72 -13.00 2.78 5.95
N LEU A 73 -13.47 1.70 6.60
CA LEU A 73 -13.60 0.39 5.98
C LEU A 73 -14.58 0.39 4.80
N SER A 74 -15.67 1.15 4.90
CA SER A 74 -16.63 1.29 3.79
C SER A 74 -16.01 2.03 2.60
N LEU A 75 -15.19 3.06 2.84
CA LEU A 75 -14.51 3.79 1.76
C LEU A 75 -13.38 2.97 1.12
N TYR A 76 -12.62 2.21 1.91
CA TYR A 76 -11.52 1.38 1.39
C TYR A 76 -12.05 0.35 0.38
N LYS A 77 -13.21 -0.25 0.66
CA LYS A 77 -13.89 -1.19 -0.24
C LYS A 77 -14.34 -0.58 -1.57
N GLN A 78 -14.43 0.74 -1.68
CA GLN A 78 -14.93 1.45 -2.87
C GLN A 78 -13.85 1.72 -3.93
N SER A 79 -12.90 0.79 -4.10
CA SER A 79 -11.90 0.83 -5.17
C SER A 79 -12.39 0.08 -6.42
N PRO A 80 -12.12 0.57 -7.64
CA PRO A 80 -12.46 -0.15 -8.87
C PRO A 80 -11.67 -1.46 -9.04
N ALA A 81 -10.47 -1.56 -8.45
CA ALA A 81 -9.63 -2.75 -8.53
C ALA A 81 -9.88 -3.67 -7.33
N VAL A 82 -10.85 -4.58 -7.49
CA VAL A 82 -11.16 -5.66 -6.55
C VAL A 82 -10.64 -6.96 -7.13
N ASN A 83 -9.68 -7.59 -6.45
CA ASN A 83 -9.39 -8.99 -6.69
C ASN A 83 -10.11 -9.81 -5.62
N SER A 84 -11.03 -10.68 -6.02
CA SER A 84 -11.62 -11.72 -5.16
C SER A 84 -12.19 -11.24 -3.81
N GLY A 85 -12.77 -10.03 -3.78
CA GLY A 85 -13.49 -9.47 -2.63
C GLY A 85 -12.69 -8.57 -1.69
N THR A 86 -11.38 -8.37 -1.95
CA THR A 86 -10.56 -7.37 -1.26
C THR A 86 -10.08 -6.32 -2.25
N SER A 87 -10.26 -5.04 -1.90
CA SER A 87 -9.81 -3.92 -2.72
C SER A 87 -8.29 -3.72 -2.66
N SER A 88 -7.73 -3.08 -3.68
CA SER A 88 -6.31 -2.67 -3.68
C SER A 88 -5.98 -1.72 -2.51
N ILE A 89 -6.95 -0.92 -2.05
CA ILE A 89 -6.77 -0.01 -0.90
C ILE A 89 -6.72 -0.78 0.43
N GLU A 90 -7.58 -1.79 0.59
CA GLU A 90 -7.50 -2.72 1.72
C GLU A 90 -6.16 -3.46 1.74
N PHE A 91 -5.68 -3.87 0.56
CA PHE A 91 -4.39 -4.55 0.44
C PHE A 91 -3.20 -3.66 0.80
N ILE A 92 -3.16 -2.42 0.29
CA ILE A 92 -2.15 -1.41 0.68
C ILE A 92 -2.16 -1.19 2.20
N ASN A 93 -3.35 -1.07 2.79
CA ASN A 93 -3.50 -0.93 4.24
C ASN A 93 -3.00 -2.17 5.00
N ALA A 94 -3.20 -3.37 4.45
CA ALA A 94 -2.72 -4.62 5.03
C ALA A 94 -1.19 -4.73 4.98
N LEU A 95 -0.55 -4.36 3.86
CA LEU A 95 0.91 -4.31 3.72
C LEU A 95 1.54 -3.32 4.72
N ALA A 96 0.93 -2.14 4.89
CA ALA A 96 1.37 -1.17 5.89
C ALA A 96 1.24 -1.72 7.33
N ASN A 97 0.14 -2.41 7.63
CA ASN A 97 -0.05 -3.03 8.94
C ASN A 97 0.91 -4.19 9.18
N TYR A 98 1.19 -5.00 8.16
CA TYR A 98 2.21 -6.03 8.23
C TYR A 98 3.55 -5.42 8.60
N PHE A 99 4.03 -4.41 7.87
CA PHE A 99 5.32 -3.78 8.15
C PHE A 99 5.43 -3.26 9.60
N LYS A 100 4.38 -2.61 10.11
CA LYS A 100 4.41 -2.05 11.47
C LYS A 100 4.34 -3.08 12.60
N HIS A 101 3.70 -4.22 12.37
CA HIS A 101 3.29 -5.12 13.45
C HIS A 101 3.83 -6.54 13.34
N ASN A 102 4.41 -6.95 12.20
CA ASN A 102 4.83 -8.34 11.99
C ASN A 102 5.87 -8.80 13.04
N GLU A 103 6.78 -7.92 13.45
CA GLU A 103 7.78 -8.21 14.49
C GLU A 103 7.17 -8.43 15.88
N GLU A 104 5.93 -7.98 16.10
CA GLU A 104 5.17 -8.16 17.35
C GLU A 104 4.42 -9.51 17.38
N TRP A 105 4.39 -10.23 16.25
CA TRP A 105 3.62 -11.47 16.12
C TRP A 105 4.44 -12.68 16.56
N SER A 106 3.89 -13.47 17.48
CA SER A 106 4.48 -14.77 17.84
C SER A 106 4.26 -15.84 16.77
N ALA A 107 3.22 -15.68 15.95
CA ALA A 107 2.86 -16.51 14.81
C ALA A 107 1.97 -15.70 13.86
N TRP A 108 1.81 -16.14 12.62
CA TRP A 108 0.93 -15.48 11.64
C TRP A 108 -0.52 -15.43 12.16
N PRO A 109 -1.06 -14.25 12.50
CA PRO A 109 -2.33 -14.16 13.20
C PRO A 109 -3.51 -14.39 12.25
N GLU A 110 -4.67 -14.81 12.78
CA GLU A 110 -5.94 -14.79 12.05
C GLU A 110 -6.66 -13.46 12.29
N ASN A 111 -6.37 -12.45 11.47
CA ASN A 111 -6.99 -11.13 11.56
C ASN A 111 -7.24 -10.52 10.16
N GLU A 112 -7.86 -9.33 10.12
CA GLU A 112 -8.19 -8.68 8.84
C GLU A 112 -6.95 -8.32 8.01
N THR A 113 -5.80 -8.04 8.64
CA THR A 113 -4.54 -7.78 7.92
C THR A 113 -4.10 -9.04 7.17
N THR A 114 -3.90 -10.15 7.87
CA THR A 114 -3.43 -11.39 7.25
C THR A 114 -4.43 -12.02 6.30
N LYS A 115 -5.74 -11.84 6.56
CA LYS A 115 -6.80 -12.22 5.63
C LYS A 115 -6.68 -11.45 4.32
N ALA A 116 -6.51 -10.13 4.37
CA ALA A 116 -6.31 -9.31 3.17
C ALA A 116 -5.03 -9.71 2.42
N LEU A 117 -3.91 -9.94 3.13
CA LEU A 117 -2.66 -10.42 2.51
C LEU A 117 -2.85 -11.77 1.79
N LYS A 118 -3.55 -12.71 2.44
CA LYS A 118 -3.81 -14.05 1.90
C LYS A 118 -4.66 -14.03 0.63
N TYR A 119 -5.59 -13.08 0.50
CA TYR A 119 -6.36 -12.91 -0.74
C TYR A 119 -5.49 -12.58 -1.96
N PHE A 120 -4.33 -11.98 -1.74
CA PHE A 120 -3.34 -11.69 -2.77
C PHE A 120 -2.21 -12.73 -2.80
N GLY A 121 -2.37 -13.87 -2.11
CA GLY A 121 -1.41 -14.97 -2.11
C GLY A 121 -0.21 -14.77 -1.18
N LEU A 122 -0.19 -13.73 -0.35
CA LEU A 122 0.87 -13.52 0.63
C LEU A 122 0.57 -14.29 1.92
N THR A 123 1.56 -15.04 2.41
CA THR A 123 1.43 -15.92 3.58
C THR A 123 2.66 -15.83 4.47
N GLU A 124 2.67 -16.57 5.59
CA GLU A 124 3.81 -16.64 6.50
C GLU A 124 5.10 -17.18 5.87
N SER A 125 4.99 -17.94 4.77
CA SER A 125 6.15 -18.49 4.04
C SER A 125 6.66 -17.56 2.94
N THR A 126 6.06 -16.39 2.76
CA THR A 126 6.54 -15.40 1.79
C THR A 126 7.78 -14.70 2.33
N GLU A 127 8.92 -14.85 1.66
CA GLU A 127 10.23 -14.34 2.12
C GLU A 127 10.34 -12.80 2.07
N PHE A 128 9.82 -12.17 1.01
CA PHE A 128 9.85 -10.72 0.82
C PHE A 128 8.43 -10.19 0.54
N PRO A 129 7.54 -10.18 1.56
CA PRO A 129 6.11 -9.93 1.37
C PRO A 129 5.79 -8.50 0.94
N LEU A 130 6.58 -7.49 1.32
CA LEU A 130 6.31 -6.10 0.93
C LEU A 130 6.68 -5.84 -0.52
N LYS A 131 7.85 -6.32 -0.97
CA LYS A 131 8.25 -6.35 -2.37
C LYS A 131 7.22 -7.11 -3.20
N SER A 132 6.83 -8.31 -2.76
CA SER A 132 5.83 -9.13 -3.46
C SER A 132 4.49 -8.40 -3.56
N GLY A 133 4.08 -7.72 -2.48
CA GLY A 133 2.87 -6.89 -2.47
C GLY A 133 2.95 -5.71 -3.45
N ALA A 134 4.11 -5.05 -3.54
CA ALA A 134 4.35 -4.01 -4.53
C ALA A 134 4.27 -4.58 -5.96
N GLU A 135 4.91 -5.71 -6.26
CA GLU A 135 4.84 -6.37 -7.56
C GLU A 135 3.39 -6.73 -7.94
N ILE A 136 2.62 -7.28 -7.01
CA ILE A 136 1.20 -7.60 -7.23
C ILE A 136 0.39 -6.34 -7.57
N LEU A 137 0.58 -5.24 -6.85
CA LEU A 137 -0.13 -3.97 -7.09
C LEU A 137 0.26 -3.33 -8.43
N THR A 138 1.48 -3.57 -8.89
CA THR A 138 2.09 -2.89 -10.04
C THR A 138 2.14 -3.75 -11.30
N GLY A 139 1.54 -4.95 -11.29
CA GLY A 139 1.59 -5.85 -12.44
C GLY A 139 2.99 -6.42 -12.72
N HIS A 140 3.82 -6.55 -11.69
CA HIS A 140 5.22 -6.99 -11.70
C HIS A 140 6.25 -5.97 -12.21
N ASP A 141 5.85 -4.75 -12.55
CA ASP A 141 6.78 -3.69 -12.97
C ASP A 141 7.61 -3.14 -11.79
N SER A 142 7.19 -3.39 -10.54
CA SER A 142 7.82 -2.91 -9.29
C SER A 142 7.93 -1.39 -9.17
N GLU A 143 7.24 -0.65 -10.04
CA GLU A 143 7.24 0.82 -10.05
C GLU A 143 6.33 1.35 -8.94
N LEU A 144 6.93 1.84 -7.86
CA LEU A 144 6.20 2.37 -6.71
C LEU A 144 5.31 3.56 -7.06
N ARG A 145 5.62 4.25 -8.15
CA ARG A 145 4.76 5.27 -8.72
C ARG A 145 3.35 4.75 -9.08
N LEU A 146 3.24 3.50 -9.53
CA LEU A 146 1.94 2.91 -9.87
C LEU A 146 1.09 2.68 -8.61
N VAL A 147 1.69 2.34 -7.47
CA VAL A 147 0.98 2.27 -6.18
C VAL A 147 0.41 3.64 -5.78
N CYS A 148 1.20 4.69 -5.99
CA CYS A 148 0.78 6.07 -5.82
C CYS A 148 -0.44 6.41 -6.72
N GLU A 149 -0.45 5.94 -7.97
CA GLU A 149 -1.54 6.19 -8.93
C GLU A 149 -2.85 5.49 -8.53
N ILE A 150 -2.78 4.25 -8.02
CA ILE A 150 -3.96 3.53 -7.47
C ILE A 150 -4.68 4.37 -6.40
N LEU A 151 -3.93 5.01 -5.49
CA LEU A 151 -4.50 5.83 -4.41
C LEU A 151 -5.11 7.14 -4.93
N GLU A 152 -4.46 7.76 -5.92
CA GLU A 152 -4.97 8.99 -6.52
C GLU A 152 -6.25 8.72 -7.32
N ASP A 153 -6.29 7.67 -8.12
CA ASP A 153 -7.48 7.27 -8.87
C ASP A 153 -8.65 6.93 -7.94
N TRP A 154 -8.38 6.21 -6.85
CA TRP A 154 -9.38 5.95 -5.83
C TRP A 154 -9.91 7.24 -5.19
N ARG A 155 -9.03 8.18 -4.84
CA ARG A 155 -9.43 9.49 -4.31
C ARG A 155 -10.31 10.25 -5.29
N PHE A 156 -9.89 10.37 -6.54
CA PHE A 156 -10.64 11.09 -7.57
C PHE A 156 -12.02 10.47 -7.78
N GLY A 157 -12.10 9.14 -7.88
CA GLY A 157 -13.38 8.44 -8.00
C GLY A 157 -14.31 8.66 -6.80
N LEU A 158 -13.77 8.76 -5.57
CA LEU A 158 -14.59 9.09 -4.39
C LEU A 158 -15.11 10.54 -4.41
N ILE A 159 -14.28 11.50 -4.84
CA ILE A 159 -14.68 12.90 -4.96
C ILE A 159 -15.77 13.06 -6.02
N GLU A 160 -15.60 12.44 -7.19
CA GLU A 160 -16.61 12.46 -8.25
C GLU A 160 -17.95 11.89 -7.79
N LYS A 161 -17.94 10.76 -7.08
CA LYS A 161 -19.15 10.19 -6.47
C LYS A 161 -19.80 11.13 -5.45
N CYS A 162 -19.02 11.91 -4.71
CA CYS A 162 -19.58 12.88 -3.78
C CYS A 162 -20.31 14.01 -4.51
N HIS A 163 -19.78 14.49 -5.63
CA HIS A 163 -20.41 15.52 -6.46
C HIS A 163 -21.64 15.02 -7.23
N GLN A 164 -21.62 13.80 -7.75
CA GLN A 164 -22.77 13.21 -8.46
C GLN A 164 -23.99 12.97 -7.55
N ASN A 165 -23.75 12.78 -6.26
CA ASN A 165 -24.81 12.54 -5.27
C ASN A 165 -25.19 13.80 -4.49
N ALA A 166 -24.52 14.95 -4.71
CA ALA A 166 -24.80 16.22 -4.04
C ALA A 166 -25.99 16.94 -4.69
#